data_AF-A0A831YDH4-F1
#
_entry.id   AF-A0A831YDH4-F1
#
_cell.length_a   1.000
_cell.length_b   1.000
_cell.length_c   1.000
_cell.angle_alpha   90.00
_cell.angle_beta   90.00
_cell.angle_gamma   90.00
#
_symmetry.space_group_name_H-M   'P 1'
#
loop_
_entity.id
_entity.type
_entity.pdbx_description
1 polymer ?
#
loop_
_entity_poly.entity_id
_entity_poly.type
_entity_poly.pdbx_seq_one_letter_code
_entity_poly.pdbx_strand_id
1 'polypeptide(L)'
;MLIKVCGITLPQQAEEISSLGVDLIGAILYPKSPRYVDLKTLKSIKESINKNSKLVAVVVNEKEDTVRDILKVADLIQFHGDEDY
;
A
#
# COMPACT_ATOMS: atom_id res chain seq x y z
N MET A 1 14.07 6.51 13.61
CA MET A 1 13.52 5.13 13.60
C MET A 1 12.44 5.10 12.53
N LEU A 2 12.47 4.14 11.61
CA LEU A 2 11.47 4.02 10.55
C LEU A 2 10.26 3.21 11.05
N ILE A 3 9.06 3.71 10.85
CA ILE A 3 7.80 3.11 11.29
C ILE A 3 6.90 2.82 10.09
N LYS A 4 6.37 1.59 10.03
CA LYS A 4 5.36 1.18 9.05
C LYS A 4 4.09 0.72 9.75
N VAL A 5 2.94 1.23 9.31
CA VAL A 5 1.62 0.72 9.71
C VAL A 5 0.95 0.08 8.50
N CYS A 6 0.47 -1.16 8.63
CA CYS A 6 0.07 -2.00 7.49
C CYS A 6 -1.36 -2.52 7.60
N GLY A 7 -1.98 -2.75 6.44
CA GLY A 7 -3.34 -3.25 6.34
C GLY A 7 -4.38 -2.12 6.43
N ILE A 8 -4.03 -0.95 5.90
CA ILE A 8 -4.94 0.20 5.81
C ILE A 8 -5.97 -0.07 4.72
N THR A 9 -7.24 0.13 5.04
CA THR A 9 -8.36 -0.14 4.13
C THR A 9 -9.15 1.11 3.76
N LEU A 10 -8.99 2.20 4.52
CA LEU A 10 -9.73 3.45 4.31
C LEU A 10 -8.77 4.64 4.14
N PRO A 11 -9.07 5.58 3.21
CA PRO A 11 -8.26 6.79 3.04
C PRO A 11 -8.12 7.63 4.31
N GLN A 12 -9.20 7.73 5.10
CA GLN A 12 -9.20 8.50 6.35
C GLN A 12 -8.23 7.93 7.40
N GLN A 13 -8.13 6.59 7.50
CA GLN A 13 -7.12 5.96 8.37
C GLN A 13 -5.71 6.33 7.91
N ALA A 14 -5.47 6.32 6.60
CA ALA A 14 -4.17 6.65 6.04
C ALA A 14 -3.76 8.11 6.34
N GLU A 15 -4.70 9.04 6.19
CA GLU A 15 -4.53 10.45 6.51
C GLU A 15 -4.17 10.66 7.99
N GLU A 16 -4.99 10.11 8.90
CA GLU A 16 -4.79 10.22 10.34
C GLU A 16 -3.42 9.64 10.76
N ILE A 17 -3.08 8.44 10.28
CA ILE A 17 -1.82 7.77 10.61
C ILE A 17 -0.62 8.53 10.04
N SER A 18 -0.70 9.01 8.80
CA SER A 18 0.38 9.78 8.17
C SER A 18 0.63 11.10 8.92
N SER A 19 -0.42 11.70 9.48
CA SER A 19 -0.34 12.94 10.27
C SER A 19 0.37 12.75 11.62
N LEU A 20 0.47 11.52 12.12
CA LEU A 20 1.24 11.17 13.32
C LEU A 20 2.75 11.01 13.06
N GLY A 21 3.21 11.24 11.82
CA GLY A 21 4.62 11.12 11.46
C GLY A 21 5.08 9.70 11.14
N VAL A 22 4.16 8.81 10.75
CA VAL A 22 4.50 7.46 10.28
C VAL A 22 5.15 7.53 8.90
N ASP A 23 6.29 6.85 8.73
CA ASP A 23 7.05 6.88 7.48
C ASP A 23 6.37 6.11 6.34
N LEU A 24 5.79 4.94 6.65
CA LEU A 24 5.25 4.02 5.64
C LEU A 24 3.81 3.58 5.97
N ILE A 25 2.93 3.72 4.98
CA ILE A 25 1.53 3.29 5.02
C ILE A 25 1.39 2.06 4.13
N GLY A 26 0.89 0.94 4.65
CA GLY A 26 0.78 -0.32 3.92
C GLY A 26 -0.67 -0.67 3.54
N ALA A 27 -0.91 -0.89 2.25
CA ALA A 27 -2.19 -1.38 1.71
C ALA A 27 -2.00 -2.77 1.09
N ILE A 28 -2.96 -3.68 1.26
CA ILE A 28 -2.81 -5.08 0.83
C ILE A 28 -3.65 -5.33 -0.42
N LEU A 29 -3.00 -5.66 -1.53
CA LEU A 29 -3.61 -6.04 -2.80
C LEU A 29 -3.55 -7.57 -2.98
N TYR A 30 -4.11 -8.30 -2.01
CA TYR A 30 -4.30 -9.74 -2.09
C TYR A 30 -5.73 -10.12 -1.69
N PRO A 31 -6.58 -10.62 -2.62
CA PRO A 31 -8.01 -10.83 -2.36
C PRO A 31 -8.36 -11.75 -1.19
N LYS A 32 -7.46 -12.67 -0.78
CA LYS A 32 -7.72 -13.56 0.37
C LYS A 32 -7.42 -12.90 1.72
N SER A 33 -6.85 -11.70 1.75
CA SER A 33 -6.64 -10.93 2.98
C SER A 33 -7.96 -10.29 3.42
N PRO A 34 -8.33 -10.33 4.72
CA PRO A 34 -9.49 -9.57 5.23
C PRO A 34 -9.30 -8.05 5.14
N ARG A 35 -8.08 -7.60 4.87
CA ARG A 35 -7.70 -6.18 4.71
C ARG A 35 -7.38 -5.85 3.25
N TYR A 36 -7.91 -6.63 2.31
CA TYR A 36 -7.76 -6.41 0.88
C TYR A 36 -8.33 -5.06 0.47
N VAL A 37 -7.61 -4.36 -0.41
CA VAL A 37 -8.12 -3.19 -1.13
C VAL A 37 -7.87 -3.33 -2.62
N ASP A 38 -8.77 -2.79 -3.43
CA ASP A 38 -8.61 -2.71 -4.87
C ASP A 38 -7.72 -1.51 -5.28
N LEU A 39 -7.35 -1.46 -6.57
CA LEU A 39 -6.51 -0.37 -7.11
C LEU A 39 -7.18 1.01 -6.99
N LYS A 40 -8.51 1.07 -7.00
CA LYS A 40 -9.25 2.33 -6.83
C LYS A 40 -9.06 2.86 -5.41
N THR A 41 -9.22 2.00 -4.42
CA THR A 41 -9.03 2.34 -3.01
C THR A 41 -7.57 2.65 -2.71
N LEU A 42 -6.63 1.93 -3.33
CA LEU A 42 -5.20 2.25 -3.24
C LEU A 42 -4.90 3.68 -3.70
N LYS A 43 -5.51 4.13 -4.82
CA LYS A 43 -5.38 5.51 -5.30
C LYS A 43 -5.95 6.51 -4.30
N SER A 44 -7.13 6.26 -3.76
CA SER A 44 -7.72 7.14 -2.74
C SER A 44 -6.87 7.21 -1.47
N ILE A 45 -6.23 6.11 -1.06
CA ILE A 45 -5.25 6.10 0.04
C ILE A 45 -4.01 6.94 -0.34
N LYS A 46 -3.49 6.78 -1.56
CA LYS A 46 -2.33 7.58 -2.03
C LYS A 46 -2.60 9.08 -2.00
N GLU A 47 -3.82 9.47 -2.37
CA GLU A 47 -4.25 10.87 -2.40
C GLU A 47 -4.45 11.46 -1.00
N SER A 48 -4.72 10.64 0.03
CA SER A 48 -5.00 11.10 1.38
C SER A 48 -3.77 11.19 2.31
N ILE A 49 -2.67 10.49 2.00
CA ILE A 49 -1.49 10.49 2.85
C ILE A 49 -0.72 11.82 2.79
N ASN A 50 -0.12 12.21 3.91
CA ASN A 50 0.81 13.33 3.98
C ASN A 50 2.03 13.09 3.07
N LYS A 51 2.58 14.17 2.48
CA LYS A 51 3.77 14.16 1.61
C LYS A 51 5.02 13.51 2.23
N ASN A 52 5.10 13.47 3.55
CA ASN A 52 6.24 12.87 4.27
C ASN A 52 6.12 11.34 4.42
N SER A 53 4.95 10.77 4.20
CA SER A 53 4.73 9.32 4.25
C SER A 53 4.77 8.72 2.83
N LYS A 54 5.18 7.46 2.73
CA LYS A 54 5.12 6.69 1.48
C LYS A 54 4.09 5.57 1.57
N LEU A 55 3.44 5.28 0.44
CA LEU A 55 2.51 4.17 0.29
C LEU A 55 3.26 2.92 -0.19
N VAL A 56 3.05 1.83 0.55
CA VAL A 56 3.55 0.49 0.25
C VAL A 56 2.38 -0.39 -0.15
N ALA A 57 2.42 -0.93 -1.37
CA ALA A 57 1.50 -1.95 -1.81
C ALA A 57 2.06 -3.35 -1.50
N VAL A 58 1.31 -4.15 -0.74
CA VAL A 58 1.64 -5.54 -0.45
C VAL A 58 0.95 -6.44 -1.46
N VAL A 59 1.73 -7.21 -2.20
CA VAL A 59 1.24 -8.16 -3.21
C VAL A 59 1.67 -9.58 -2.85
N VAL A 60 0.98 -10.58 -3.41
CA VAL A 60 1.30 -12.00 -3.23
C VAL A 60 1.15 -12.69 -4.58
N ASN A 61 2.28 -13.07 -5.18
CA ASN A 61 2.36 -13.79 -6.45
C ASN A 61 1.56 -13.12 -7.58
N GLU A 62 1.61 -11.78 -7.64
CA GLU A 62 1.00 -11.03 -8.73
C GLU A 62 1.86 -11.05 -9.99
N LYS A 63 1.22 -10.83 -11.14
CA LYS A 63 1.95 -10.74 -12.42
C LYS A 63 2.80 -9.46 -12.46
N GLU A 64 3.95 -9.53 -13.13
CA GLU A 64 4.86 -8.38 -13.30
C GLU A 64 4.15 -7.14 -13.87
N ASP A 65 3.30 -7.31 -14.90
CA ASP A 65 2.50 -6.22 -15.47
C ASP A 65 1.56 -5.57 -14.44
N THR A 66 0.91 -6.39 -13.60
CA THR A 66 0.06 -5.89 -12.51
C THR A 66 0.88 -5.07 -11.52
N VAL A 67 2.08 -5.54 -11.17
CA VAL A 67 2.99 -4.83 -10.26
C VAL A 67 3.45 -3.50 -10.85
N ARG A 68 3.74 -3.45 -12.15
CA ARG A 68 4.07 -2.22 -12.88
C ARG A 68 2.90 -1.22 -12.86
N ASP A 69 1.67 -1.70 -12.97
CA ASP A 69 0.48 -0.85 -12.84
C ASP A 69 0.26 -0.34 -11.42
N ILE A 70 0.52 -1.17 -10.40
CA ILE A 70 0.44 -0.75 -8.99
C ILE A 70 1.50 0.31 -8.67
N LEU A 71 2.71 0.20 -9.22
CA LEU A 71 3.80 1.17 -9.08
C LEU A 71 3.50 2.54 -9.70
N LYS A 72 2.49 2.66 -10.56
CA LYS A 72 2.00 3.98 -11.02
C LYS A 72 1.27 4.75 -9.91
N VAL A 73 0.95 4.09 -8.80
CA VAL A 73 0.18 4.63 -7.67
C VAL A 73 0.97 4.55 -6.37
N ALA A 74 1.45 3.36 -6.01
CA ALA A 74 2.22 3.13 -4.79
C ALA A 74 3.69 3.56 -4.99
N ASP A 75 4.33 4.03 -3.91
CA ASP A 75 5.74 4.41 -3.95
C ASP A 75 6.67 3.20 -3.86
N LEU A 76 6.19 2.12 -3.21
CA LEU A 76 6.95 0.91 -2.93
C LEU A 76 6.06 -0.32 -3.09
N ILE A 77 6.69 -1.43 -3.48
CA ILE A 77 6.08 -2.76 -3.49
C ILE A 77 6.72 -3.60 -2.39
N GLN A 78 5.89 -4.35 -1.68
CA GLN A 78 6.29 -5.41 -0.78
C GLN A 78 5.79 -6.74 -1.34
N PHE A 79 6.72 -7.55 -1.84
CA PHE A 79 6.48 -8.95 -2.19
C PHE A 79 6.33 -9.76 -0.91
N HIS A 80 5.30 -10.61 -0.87
CA HIS A 80 4.97 -11.43 0.30
C HIS A 80 4.57 -12.86 -0.07
N GLY A 81 4.82 -13.25 -1.32
CA GLY A 81 4.70 -14.61 -1.81
C GLY A 81 6.07 -15.23 -2.09
N ASP A 82 6.14 -15.97 -3.18
CA ASP A 82 7.30 -16.71 -3.68
C ASP A 82 7.75 -16.12 -5.02
N GLU A 83 7.64 -14.80 -5.20
CA GLU A 83 7.97 -14.10 -6.45
C GLU A 83 9.46 -14.27 -6.82
N ASP A 84 9.75 -14.68 -8.07
CA ASP A 84 11.08 -15.02 -8.55
C ASP A 84 11.48 -14.37 -9.90
N TYR A 85 10.63 -13.48 -10.42
CA TYR A 85 10.85 -12.76 -11.68
C TYR A 85 11.75 -11.53 -11.53
#